data_AF-A0A5C0ZQH9-F1
#
_entry.id   AF-A0A5C0ZQH9-F1
#
_cell.length_a   1.000
_cell.length_b   1.000
_cell.length_c   1.000
_cell.angle_alpha   90.00
_cell.angle_beta   90.00
_cell.angle_gamma   90.00
#
_symmetry.space_group_name_H-M   'P 1'
#
loop_
_entity.id
_entity.type
_entity.pdbx_description
1 polymer ?
#
loop_
_entity_poly.entity_id
_entity_poly.type
_entity_poly.pdbx_seq_one_letter_code
_entity_poly.pdbx_strand_id
1 'polypeptide(L)'
;MKSIDELTNTDKAKLIHQLFPEEIAPLLEYTSSFCVRLSENRAVYESEWSSKSIITFSFWLHLAGETEKLIKRLKYDMIKSRHVFAEQLCFNHNAIFFNECLVRYANEKSTNDKFKKAVDLLYT
;
A
#
# COMPACT_ATOMS: atom_id res chain seq x y z
N MET A 1 -22.25 0.00 11.65
CA MET A 1 -20.81 -0.08 11.35
C MET A 1 -20.34 -1.46 11.76
N LYS A 2 -19.49 -2.12 10.96
CA LYS A 2 -18.81 -3.34 11.41
C LYS A 2 -17.89 -3.00 12.59
N SER A 3 -17.65 -3.96 13.48
CA SER A 3 -16.60 -3.82 14.50
C SER A 3 -15.22 -3.83 13.84
N ILE A 4 -14.19 -3.34 14.53
CA ILE A 4 -12.82 -3.29 14.01
C ILE A 4 -12.34 -4.68 13.57
N ASP A 5 -12.68 -5.71 14.34
CA ASP A 5 -12.28 -7.10 14.08
C ASP A 5 -12.98 -7.72 12.86
N GLU A 6 -14.10 -7.15 12.43
CA GLU A 6 -14.86 -7.59 11.26
C GLU A 6 -14.50 -6.82 9.97
N LEU A 7 -13.60 -5.84 10.05
CA LEU A 7 -13.20 -5.05 8.89
C LEU A 7 -12.34 -5.89 7.94
N THR A 8 -12.82 -6.02 6.71
CA THR A 8 -12.01 -6.58 5.62
C THR A 8 -10.89 -5.61 5.24
N ASN A 9 -9.87 -6.08 4.52
CA ASN A 9 -8.80 -5.20 4.03
C ASN A 9 -9.33 -4.02 3.19
N THR A 10 -10.35 -4.27 2.37
CA THR A 10 -11.02 -3.24 1.59
C THR A 10 -11.77 -2.24 2.49
N ASP A 11 -12.42 -2.71 3.56
CA ASP A 11 -13.08 -1.83 4.53
C ASP A 11 -12.06 -0.93 5.25
N LYS A 12 -10.92 -1.50 5.69
CA LYS A 12 -9.81 -0.76 6.31
C LYS A 12 -9.25 0.32 5.38
N ALA A 13 -9.01 -0.02 4.11
CA ALA A 13 -8.50 0.93 3.12
C ALA A 13 -9.50 2.06 2.81
N LYS A 14 -10.81 1.75 2.72
CA LYS A 14 -11.87 2.75 2.58
C LYS A 14 -11.90 3.70 3.79
N LEU A 15 -11.69 3.17 4.99
CA LEU A 15 -11.65 3.95 6.22
C LEU A 15 -10.44 4.90 6.27
N ILE A 16 -9.24 4.40 5.93
CA ILE A 16 -8.03 5.25 5.82
C ILE A 16 -8.25 6.40 4.84
N HIS A 17 -8.76 6.10 3.64
CA HIS A 17 -9.05 7.12 2.63
C HIS A 17 -10.05 8.18 3.12
N GLN A 18 -11.12 7.73 3.78
CA GLN A 18 -12.13 8.63 4.30
C GLN A 18 -11.62 9.52 5.45
N LEU A 19 -10.77 8.99 6.34
CA LEU A 19 -10.27 9.71 7.51
C LEU A 19 -9.12 10.66 7.16
N PHE A 20 -8.31 10.32 6.16
CA PHE A 20 -7.08 11.04 5.82
C PHE A 20 -6.92 11.23 4.30
N PRO A 21 -7.88 11.90 3.63
CA PRO A 21 -7.84 12.10 2.18
C PRO A 21 -6.57 12.83 1.71
N GLU A 22 -5.98 13.69 2.56
CA GLU A 22 -4.73 14.41 2.31
C GLU A 22 -3.50 13.52 2.22
N GLU A 23 -3.51 12.35 2.87
CA GLU A 23 -2.39 11.39 2.87
C GLU A 23 -2.40 10.49 1.61
N ILE A 24 -3.52 10.45 0.87
CA ILE A 24 -3.70 9.51 -0.24
C ILE A 24 -2.81 9.85 -1.43
N ALA A 25 -2.73 11.12 -1.85
CA ALA A 25 -1.86 11.47 -2.97
C ALA A 25 -0.36 11.23 -2.65
N PRO A 26 0.18 11.66 -1.49
CA PRO A 26 1.55 11.36 -1.09
C PRO A 26 1.83 9.87 -0.91
N LEU A 27 0.89 9.09 -0.38
CA LEU A 27 1.01 7.63 -0.27
C LEU A 27 1.16 6.96 -1.64
N LEU A 28 0.34 7.35 -2.63
CA LEU A 28 0.43 6.80 -3.99
C LEU A 28 1.75 7.18 -4.67
N GLU A 29 2.27 8.38 -4.41
CA GLU A 29 3.58 8.83 -4.91
C GLU A 29 4.74 8.09 -4.25
N TYR A 30 4.69 7.90 -2.93
CA TYR A 30 5.65 7.08 -2.21
C TYR A 30 5.66 5.65 -2.75
N THR A 31 4.48 5.05 -2.93
CA THR A 31 4.32 3.68 -3.43
C THR A 31 4.91 3.56 -4.84
N SER A 32 4.59 4.50 -5.74
CA SER A 32 5.13 4.51 -7.10
C SER A 32 6.65 4.64 -7.09
N SER A 33 7.19 5.53 -6.25
CA SER A 33 8.64 5.73 -6.10
C SER A 33 9.32 4.49 -5.53
N PHE A 34 8.66 3.76 -4.62
CA PHE A 34 9.17 2.51 -4.08
C PHE A 34 9.19 1.41 -5.14
N CYS A 35 8.15 1.28 -5.97
CA CYS A 35 8.16 0.35 -7.11
C CYS A 35 9.34 0.59 -8.05
N VAL A 36 9.60 1.86 -8.40
CA VAL A 36 10.75 2.22 -9.25
C VAL A 36 12.07 1.84 -8.58
N ARG A 37 12.29 2.22 -7.31
CA ARG A 37 13.51 1.85 -6.58
C ARG A 37 13.70 0.34 -6.47
N LEU A 38 12.63 -0.40 -6.23
CA LEU A 38 12.64 -1.86 -6.14
C LEU A 38 13.06 -2.49 -7.48
N SER A 39 12.56 -1.95 -8.59
CA SER A 39 12.92 -2.41 -9.94
C SER A 39 14.38 -2.07 -10.30
N GLU A 40 14.83 -0.85 -10.00
CA GLU A 40 16.19 -0.39 -10.32
C GLU A 40 17.26 -1.09 -9.48
N ASN A 41 16.95 -1.42 -8.23
CA ASN A 41 17.89 -2.04 -7.29
C ASN A 41 17.59 -3.52 -7.07
N ARG A 42 17.00 -4.18 -8.07
CA ARG A 42 16.51 -5.56 -7.98
C ARG A 42 17.53 -6.52 -7.34
N ALA A 43 18.78 -6.50 -7.82
CA ALA A 43 19.82 -7.42 -7.36
C ALA A 43 20.14 -7.27 -5.86
N VAL A 44 20.06 -6.05 -5.32
CA VAL A 44 20.29 -5.76 -3.91
C VAL A 44 19.11 -6.28 -3.08
N TYR A 45 17.87 -5.96 -3.47
CA TYR A 45 16.70 -6.46 -2.75
C TYR A 45 16.56 -7.98 -2.82
N GLU A 46 16.97 -8.60 -3.94
CA GLU A 46 16.94 -10.05 -4.11
C GLU A 46 17.98 -10.75 -3.22
N SER A 47 19.19 -10.18 -3.06
CA SER A 47 20.23 -10.75 -2.20
C SER A 47 19.92 -10.61 -0.71
N GLU A 48 19.21 -9.55 -0.33
CA GLU A 48 18.73 -9.33 1.04
C GLU A 48 17.41 -10.05 1.33
N TRP A 49 16.79 -10.68 0.33
CA TRP A 49 15.50 -11.34 0.50
C TRP A 49 15.61 -12.55 1.42
N SER A 50 14.84 -12.52 2.50
CA SER A 50 14.87 -13.61 3.49
C SER A 50 14.47 -14.94 2.87
N SER A 51 15.32 -15.95 3.04
CA SER A 51 15.04 -17.34 2.66
C SER A 51 13.87 -17.96 3.43
N LYS A 52 13.44 -17.31 4.53
CA LYS A 52 12.25 -17.70 5.33
C LYS A 52 10.97 -17.02 4.87
N SER A 53 11.03 -16.14 3.86
CA SER A 53 9.85 -15.47 3.31
C SER A 53 8.95 -16.46 2.59
N ILE A 54 7.65 -16.40 2.86
CA ILE A 54 6.63 -17.22 2.18
C ILE A 54 6.43 -16.74 0.73
N ILE A 55 6.68 -15.45 0.48
CA ILE A 55 6.57 -14.84 -0.85
C ILE A 55 7.96 -14.80 -1.48
N THR A 56 8.08 -15.33 -2.70
CA THR A 56 9.32 -15.20 -3.47
C THR A 56 9.54 -13.75 -3.88
N PHE A 57 10.80 -13.35 -3.98
CA PHE A 57 11.15 -12.01 -4.45
C PHE A 57 10.63 -11.75 -5.87
N SER A 58 10.65 -12.76 -6.74
CA SER A 58 10.09 -12.64 -8.10
C SER A 58 8.59 -12.32 -8.11
N PHE A 59 7.81 -12.94 -7.21
CA PHE A 59 6.40 -12.65 -7.07
C PHE A 59 6.19 -11.27 -6.44
N TRP A 60 7.01 -10.88 -5.46
CA TRP A 60 6.98 -9.55 -4.88
C TRP A 60 7.21 -8.44 -5.92
N LEU A 61 8.21 -8.63 -6.79
CA LEU A 61 8.49 -7.72 -7.90
C LEU A 61 7.34 -7.66 -8.91
N HIS A 62 6.67 -8.79 -9.18
CA HIS A 62 5.48 -8.82 -10.01
C HIS A 62 4.34 -7.98 -9.40
N LEU A 63 4.05 -8.15 -8.10
CA LEU A 63 3.03 -7.35 -7.39
C LEU A 63 3.37 -5.86 -7.41
N ALA A 64 4.65 -5.50 -7.24
CA ALA A 64 5.11 -4.11 -7.34
C ALA A 64 4.82 -3.50 -8.72
N GLY A 65 5.15 -4.22 -9.78
CA GLY A 65 4.91 -3.79 -11.16
C GLY A 65 3.41 -3.64 -11.48
N GLU A 66 2.57 -4.57 -11.04
CA GLU A 66 1.12 -4.45 -11.21
C GLU A 66 0.54 -3.28 -10.41
N THR A 67 1.01 -3.08 -9.17
CA THR A 67 0.62 -1.95 -8.33
C THR A 67 1.00 -0.62 -8.99
N GLU A 68 2.21 -0.50 -9.51
CA GLU A 68 2.68 0.71 -10.21
C GLU A 68 1.84 1.02 -11.46
N LYS A 69 1.51 0.00 -12.26
CA LYS A 69 0.64 0.15 -13.44
C LYS A 69 -0.75 0.64 -13.05
N LEU A 70 -1.33 0.09 -11.97
CA LEU A 70 -2.64 0.51 -11.47
C LEU A 70 -2.62 1.97 -11.01
N ILE A 71 -1.60 2.37 -10.24
CA ILE A 71 -1.46 3.75 -9.77
C ILE A 71 -1.27 4.69 -10.96
N LYS A 72 -0.37 4.40 -11.89
CA LYS A 72 -0.15 5.23 -13.09
C LYS A 72 -1.43 5.44 -13.89
N ARG A 73 -2.27 4.40 -14.01
CA ARG A 73 -3.53 4.46 -14.77
C ARG A 73 -4.65 5.19 -14.03
N LEU A 74 -4.77 5.01 -12.72
CA LEU A 74 -5.97 5.39 -11.95
C LEU A 74 -5.70 6.39 -10.81
N LYS A 75 -4.50 6.98 -10.71
CA LYS A 75 -4.10 7.86 -9.59
C LYS A 75 -5.14 8.91 -9.26
N TYR A 76 -5.63 9.63 -10.27
CA TYR A 76 -6.61 10.70 -10.08
C TYR A 76 -7.93 10.19 -9.47
N ASP A 77 -8.43 9.06 -9.97
CA ASP A 77 -9.66 8.45 -9.49
C ASP A 77 -9.48 7.86 -8.08
N MET A 78 -8.31 7.30 -7.79
CA MET A 78 -7.97 6.79 -6.45
C MET A 78 -7.90 7.92 -5.42
N ILE A 79 -7.36 9.08 -5.77
CA ILE A 79 -7.35 10.25 -4.86
C ILE A 79 -8.78 10.68 -4.55
N LYS A 80 -9.67 10.70 -5.55
CA LYS A 80 -11.05 11.19 -5.40
C LYS A 80 -12.01 10.18 -4.79
N SER A 81 -11.79 8.89 -5.03
CA SER A 81 -12.74 7.83 -4.71
C SER A 81 -12.09 6.75 -3.85
N ARG A 82 -12.53 6.69 -2.59
CA ARG A 82 -12.18 5.59 -1.67
C ARG A 82 -12.53 4.21 -2.22
N HIS A 83 -13.53 4.12 -3.10
CA HIS A 83 -13.95 2.85 -3.70
C HIS A 83 -12.93 2.40 -4.73
N VAL A 84 -12.55 3.30 -5.65
CA VAL A 84 -11.51 3.01 -6.65
C VAL A 84 -10.18 2.71 -5.97
N PHE A 85 -9.80 3.49 -4.96
CA PHE A 85 -8.60 3.24 -4.16
C PHE A 85 -8.60 1.82 -3.56
N ALA A 86 -9.63 1.47 -2.80
CA ALA A 86 -9.66 0.21 -2.07
C ALA A 86 -9.90 -1.02 -2.97
N GLU A 87 -10.72 -0.91 -4.00
CA GLU A 87 -11.01 -2.04 -4.90
C GLU A 87 -9.84 -2.36 -5.82
N GLN A 88 -9.09 -1.35 -6.26
CA GLN A 88 -7.96 -1.58 -7.16
C GLN A 88 -6.70 -2.03 -6.42
N LEU A 89 -6.43 -1.49 -5.23
CA LEU A 89 -5.18 -1.77 -4.50
C LEU A 89 -5.34 -2.80 -3.39
N CYS A 90 -6.53 -2.93 -2.79
CA CYS A 90 -6.70 -3.62 -1.51
C CYS A 90 -7.67 -4.82 -1.56
N PHE A 91 -8.12 -5.24 -2.75
CA PHE A 91 -8.99 -6.42 -2.94
C PHE A 91 -8.25 -7.65 -3.46
N ASN A 92 -7.25 -7.45 -4.31
CA ASN A 92 -6.55 -8.52 -5.03
C ASN A 92 -5.26 -8.92 -4.28
N HIS A 93 -4.47 -9.84 -4.83
CA HIS A 93 -3.13 -10.18 -4.31
C HIS A 93 -2.20 -8.96 -4.15
N ASN A 94 -2.40 -7.89 -4.93
CA ASN A 94 -1.69 -6.62 -4.80
C ASN A 94 -1.87 -5.96 -3.42
N ALA A 95 -2.93 -6.32 -2.69
CA ALA A 95 -3.19 -5.85 -1.33
C ALA A 95 -2.02 -6.11 -0.39
N ILE A 96 -1.34 -7.26 -0.52
CA ILE A 96 -0.23 -7.61 0.35
C ILE A 96 0.92 -6.62 0.16
N PHE A 97 1.26 -6.34 -1.10
CA PHE A 97 2.32 -5.38 -1.44
C PHE A 97 1.93 -3.96 -1.04
N PHE A 98 0.71 -3.54 -1.37
CA PHE A 98 0.27 -2.18 -1.09
C PHE A 98 0.14 -1.91 0.42
N ASN A 99 -0.34 -2.87 1.20
CA ASN A 99 -0.41 -2.74 2.66
C ASN A 99 0.97 -2.53 3.29
N GLU A 100 1.99 -3.25 2.80
CA GLU A 100 3.37 -3.03 3.22
C GLU A 100 3.85 -1.60 2.87
N CYS A 101 3.54 -1.11 1.67
CA CYS A 101 3.83 0.28 1.29
C CYS A 101 3.10 1.29 2.18
N LEU A 102 1.85 1.03 2.55
CA LEU A 102 1.06 1.87 3.45
C LEU A 102 1.70 1.96 4.84
N VAL A 103 2.07 0.82 5.43
CA VAL A 103 2.74 0.77 6.74
C VAL A 103 4.09 1.49 6.69
N ARG A 104 4.91 1.24 5.66
CA ARG A 104 6.19 1.92 5.49
C ARG A 104 6.03 3.43 5.30
N TYR A 105 5.08 3.85 4.49
CA TYR A 105 4.78 5.28 4.30
C TYR A 105 4.41 5.96 5.62
N ALA A 106 3.52 5.34 6.39
CA ALA A 106 3.13 5.84 7.70
C ALA A 106 4.34 6.00 8.63
N ASN A 107 5.22 5.00 8.68
CA ASN A 107 6.38 4.99 9.56
C ASN A 107 7.51 5.92 9.11
N GLU A 108 7.81 5.97 7.81
CA GLU A 108 9.00 6.62 7.26
C GLU A 108 8.76 8.07 6.78
N LYS A 109 7.52 8.41 6.37
CA LYS A 109 7.25 9.64 5.60
C LYS A 109 6.12 10.49 6.15
N SER A 110 5.02 9.90 6.63
CA SER A 110 3.91 10.69 7.14
C SER A 110 4.35 11.50 8.36
N THR A 111 3.88 12.74 8.47
CA THR A 111 4.05 13.58 9.67
C THR A 111 2.78 13.65 10.51
N ASN A 112 1.69 13.03 10.04
CA ASN A 112 0.40 13.02 10.69
C ASN A 112 0.31 11.89 11.72
N ASP A 113 0.48 12.21 13.00
CA ASP A 113 0.44 11.21 14.07
C ASP A 113 -0.88 10.45 14.17
N LYS A 114 -2.00 11.06 13.74
CA LYS A 114 -3.30 10.37 13.72
C LYS A 114 -3.35 9.33 12.61
N PHE A 115 -2.81 9.66 11.44
CA PHE A 115 -2.69 8.70 10.33
C PHE A 115 -1.82 7.51 10.76
N LYS A 116 -0.66 7.76 11.37
CA LYS A 116 0.22 6.70 11.89
C LYS A 116 -0.49 5.75 12.83
N LYS A 117 -1.19 6.30 13.84
CA LYS A 117 -1.95 5.51 14.81
C LYS A 117 -3.09 4.72 14.16
N ALA A 118 -3.75 5.27 13.15
CA ALA A 118 -4.81 4.57 12.43
C ALA A 118 -4.25 3.42 11.59
N VAL A 119 -3.11 3.62 10.93
CA VAL A 119 -2.44 2.54 10.19
C VAL A 119 -1.99 1.44 11.14
N ASP A 120 -1.38 1.80 12.28
CA ASP A 120 -0.96 0.84 13.29
C ASP A 120 -2.14 0.01 13.83
N LEU A 121 -3.25 0.66 14.21
CA LEU A 121 -4.44 -0.02 14.70
C LEU A 121 -5.07 -0.98 13.67
N LEU A 122 -5.01 -0.65 12.38
CA LEU A 122 -5.73 -1.38 11.35
C LEU A 122 -4.88 -2.45 10.66
N TYR A 123 -3.56 -2.30 10.63
CA TYR A 123 -2.66 -3.13 9.81
C TYR A 123 -1.54 -3.82 10.59
N THR A 124 -1.37 -3.52 11.89
CA THR A 124 -0.45 -4.19 12.81
C THR A 124 -1.23 -5.06 13.80
#